data_AF-A0A7V6D1D1-F1
#
_entry.id   AF-A0A7V6D1D1-F1
#
_cell.length_a   1.000
_cell.length_b   1.000
_cell.length_c   1.000
_cell.angle_alpha   90.00
_cell.angle_beta   90.00
_cell.angle_gamma   90.00
#
_symmetry.space_group_name_H-M   'P 1'
#
loop_
_entity.id
_entity.type
_entity.pdbx_description
1 polymer ?
#
loop_
_entity_poly.entity_id
_entity_poly.type
_entity_poly.pdbx_seq_one_letter_code
_entity_poly.pdbx_strand_id
1 'polypeptide(L)' 'SESGIRTAEDVRKLAEAGYQAFLVGEHLMKSGNPGQALQALLAW' A
#
# COMPACT_ATOMS: atom_id res chain seq x y z
N SER A 1 -3.34 14.22 6.45
CA SER A 1 -2.29 13.19 6.40
C SER A 1 -2.88 12.02 5.64
N GLU A 2 -2.65 11.95 4.33
CA GLU A 2 -3.54 11.26 3.37
C GLU A 2 -3.05 9.88 2.91
N SER A 3 -1.91 9.37 3.41
CA SER A 3 -1.46 8.01 3.07
C SER A 3 -1.96 6.99 4.11
N GLY A 4 -3.17 6.46 3.93
CA GLY A 4 -3.76 5.47 4.85
C GLY A 4 -3.19 4.05 4.73
N ILE A 5 -2.44 3.76 3.65
CA ILE A 5 -1.97 2.41 3.30
C ILE A 5 -0.45 2.41 3.31
N ARG A 6 0.15 1.59 4.20
CA ARG A 6 1.61 1.51 4.39
C ARG A 6 2.13 0.09 4.38
N THR A 7 1.27 -0.91 4.60
CA THR A 7 1.66 -2.31 4.75
C THR A 7 0.74 -3.23 3.93
N ALA A 8 1.21 -4.45 3.66
CA ALA A 8 0.39 -5.49 3.04
C ALA A 8 -0.89 -5.79 3.85
N GLU A 9 -0.80 -5.68 5.18
CA GLU A 9 -1.90 -5.91 6.10
C GLU A 9 -3.01 -4.84 5.97
N ASP A 10 -2.64 -3.59 5.70
CA ASP A 10 -3.62 -2.52 5.41
C ASP A 10 -4.37 -2.82 4.10
N VAL A 11 -3.64 -3.28 3.08
CA VAL A 11 -4.20 -3.67 1.78
C VAL A 11 -5.15 -4.86 1.95
N ARG A 12 -4.73 -5.90 2.67
CA ARG A 12 -5.53 -7.11 2.95
C ARG A 12 -6.85 -6.77 3.63
N LYS A 13 -6.83 -5.96 4.69
CA LYS A 13 -8.04 -5.56 5.44
C LYS A 13 -9.04 -4.82 4.55
N LEU A 14 -8.57 -3.93 3.69
CA LEU A 14 -9.43 -3.20 2.79
C LEU A 14 -9.92 -4.09 1.63
N ALA A 15 -9.09 -5.00 1.12
CA ALA A 15 -9.52 -5.97 0.13
C ALA A 15 -10.65 -6.88 0.68
N GLU A 16 -10.50 -7.36 1.92
CA GLU A 16 -11.52 -8.14 2.64
C GLU A 16 -12.80 -7.34 2.92
N ALA A 17 -12.69 -6.03 3.10
CA ALA A 17 -13.83 -5.12 3.20
C ALA A 17 -14.52 -4.85 1.85
N GLY A 18 -14.01 -5.41 0.74
CA GLY A 18 -14.61 -5.31 -0.58
C GLY A 18 -14.19 -4.08 -1.37
N TYR A 19 -12.97 -3.57 -1.18
CA TYR A 19 -12.36 -2.56 -2.07
C TYR A 19 -11.56 -3.25 -3.19
N GLN A 20 -11.67 -2.74 -4.42
CA GLN A 20 -11.03 -3.36 -5.61
C GLN A 20 -9.75 -2.64 -6.07
N ALA A 21 -9.51 -1.42 -5.61
CA ALA A 21 -8.39 -0.61 -6.08
C ALA A 21 -7.87 0.32 -4.98
N PHE A 22 -6.57 0.60 -5.04
CA PHE A 22 -5.86 1.44 -4.07
C PHE A 22 -4.98 2.46 -4.78
N LEU A 23 -4.95 3.69 -4.27
CA LEU A 23 -4.02 4.72 -4.72
C LEU A 23 -3.03 5.01 -3.59
N VAL A 24 -1.75 4.70 -3.83
CA VAL A 24 -0.67 4.88 -2.85
C VAL A 24 0.43 5.72 -3.50
N GLY A 25 0.54 6.99 -3.08
CA GLY A 25 1.53 7.93 -3.61
C GLY A 25 2.64 8.22 -2.61
N GLU A 26 2.30 8.94 -1.53
CA GLU A 26 3.29 9.47 -0.58
C GLU A 26 4.27 8.41 -0.04
N HIS A 27 3.78 7.23 0.33
CA HIS A 27 4.63 6.16 0.86
C HIS A 27 5.66 5.67 -0.17
N LEU A 28 5.24 5.50 -1.43
CA LEU A 28 6.14 5.11 -2.52
C LEU A 28 7.14 6.22 -2.84
N MET A 29 6.68 7.48 -2.88
CA MET A 29 7.54 8.64 -3.20
C MET A 29 8.59 8.93 -2.13
N LYS A 30 8.30 8.59 -0.86
CA LYS A 30 9.26 8.72 0.25
C LYS A 30 10.18 7.50 0.40
N SER A 31 9.94 6.41 -0.33
CA SER A 31 10.81 5.24 -0.30
C SER A 31 12.08 5.48 -1.10
N GLY A 32 13.24 5.13 -0.53
CA GLY A 32 14.51 5.11 -1.28
C GLY A 32 14.54 4.04 -2.38
N ASN A 33 13.60 3.09 -2.34
CA ASN A 33 13.38 2.09 -3.38
C ASN A 33 11.86 1.86 -3.56
N PRO A 34 11.19 2.60 -4.45
CA PRO A 34 9.74 2.47 -4.67
C PRO A 34 9.31 1.08 -5.14
N GLY A 35 10.15 0.38 -5.91
CA GLY A 35 9.86 -0.98 -6.37
C GLY A 35 9.77 -1.97 -5.21
N GLN A 36 10.73 -1.91 -4.28
CA GLN A 36 10.70 -2.74 -3.07
C GLN A 36 9.51 -2.39 -2.16
N ALA A 37 9.20 -1.10 -2.01
CA ALA A 37 8.05 -0.67 -1.22
C ALA A 37 6.72 -1.15 -1.81
N LEU A 38 6.59 -1.12 -3.15
CA LEU A 38 5.43 -1.69 -3.84
C LEU A 38 5.33 -3.21 -3.62
N GLN A 39 6.44 -3.94 -3.74
CA GLN A 39 6.44 -5.38 -3.46
C GLN A 39 6.00 -5.70 -2.04
N ALA A 40 6.43 -4.91 -1.05
CA ALA A 40 6.00 -5.06 0.33
C ALA A 40 4.50 -4.83 0.53
N LEU A 41 3.85 -3.99 -0.28
CA LEU A 41 2.39 -3.79 -0.25
C LEU A 41 1.62 -4.94 -0.91
N LEU A 42 2.23 -5.69 -1.82
CA LEU A 42 1.60 -6.78 -2.57
C LEU A 42 1.82 -8.16 -1.93
N ALA A 43 2.64 -8.26 -0.89
CA ALA A 43 3.01 -9.52 -0.23
C ALA A 43 2.02 -9.93 0.88
N TRP A 44 0.71 -9.92 0.58
CA TRP A 44 -0.38 -10.34 1.48
C TRP A 44 -1.04 -11.65 1.04
#